data_AF-A0A9X5XC21-F1
#
_entry.id   AF-A0A9X5XC21-F1
#
_cell.length_a   1.000
_cell.length_b   1.000
_cell.length_c   1.000
_cell.angle_alpha   90.00
_cell.angle_beta   90.00
_cell.angle_gamma   90.00
#
_symmetry.space_group_name_H-M   'P 1'
#
loop_
_entity.id
_entity.type
_entity.pdbx_description
1 polymer ?
#
loop_
_entity_poly.entity_id
_entity_poly.type
_entity_poly.pdbx_seq_one_letter_code
_entity_poly.pdbx_strand_id
1 'polypeptide(L)'
;YLAWGMLSCTNWAVPGAADHPDVSATGAAPILVVGNTGDPATPYQGAKKMVDALGKGVGVEVTYKGQGHGAYDSGNKCVHNAVNGYLLDGTVPPAGTVCT
;
A
#
# COMPACT_ATOMS: atom_id res chain seq x y z
N TYR A 1 -9.25 -0.72 -21.69
CA TYR A 1 -7.79 -0.59 -21.64
C TYR A 1 -7.15 -1.65 -20.76
N LEU A 2 -7.55 -1.78 -19.48
CA LEU A 2 -6.99 -2.77 -18.54
C LEU A 2 -7.00 -4.23 -19.05
N ALA A 3 -8.10 -4.69 -19.68
CA ALA A 3 -8.19 -6.05 -20.20
C ALA A 3 -7.22 -6.38 -21.34
N TRP A 4 -6.92 -5.42 -22.22
CA TRP A 4 -5.95 -5.63 -23.31
C TRP A 4 -4.51 -5.66 -22.80
N GLY A 5 -4.20 -4.90 -21.74
CA GLY A 5 -2.88 -4.91 -21.12
C GLY A 5 -2.48 -6.28 -20.57
N MET A 6 -3.44 -7.06 -20.05
CA MET A 6 -3.17 -8.41 -19.54
C MET A 6 -2.67 -9.40 -20.61
N LEU A 7 -2.96 -9.14 -21.89
CA LEU A 7 -2.55 -10.01 -23.00
C LEU A 7 -1.13 -9.75 -23.47
N SER A 8 -0.50 -8.65 -23.02
CA SER A 8 0.91 -8.36 -23.33
C SER A 8 1.88 -9.40 -22.76
N CYS A 9 1.50 -10.10 -21.68
CA CYS A 9 2.30 -11.15 -21.06
C CYS A 9 2.04 -12.54 -21.67
N THR A 10 1.03 -12.68 -22.54
CA THR A 10 0.72 -13.95 -23.18
C THR A 10 1.87 -14.38 -24.08
N ASN A 11 2.39 -15.59 -23.91
CA ASN A 11 3.55 -16.13 -24.63
C ASN A 11 4.84 -15.31 -24.41
N TRP A 12 5.00 -14.67 -23.25
CA TRP A 12 6.25 -14.01 -22.88
C TRP A 12 7.43 -14.99 -22.99
N ALA A 13 8.55 -14.54 -23.58
CA ALA A 13 9.67 -15.40 -23.97
C ALA A 13 10.41 -16.06 -22.79
N VAL A 14 10.17 -15.56 -21.58
CA VAL A 14 10.78 -16.07 -20.34
C VAL A 14 9.71 -16.28 -19.27
N PRO A 15 9.87 -17.28 -18.37
CA PRO A 15 8.96 -17.45 -17.24
C PRO A 15 8.98 -16.24 -16.30
N GLY A 16 7.82 -15.96 -15.66
CA GLY A 16 7.75 -15.04 -14.54
C GLY A 16 8.54 -15.56 -13.34
N ALA A 17 9.10 -14.66 -12.53
CA ALA A 17 9.89 -15.04 -11.36
C ALA A 17 9.03 -15.71 -10.25
N ALA A 18 7.79 -15.26 -10.09
CA ALA A 18 6.81 -15.83 -9.16
C ALA A 18 5.39 -15.42 -9.57
N ASP A 19 4.42 -16.33 -9.43
CA ASP A 19 3.00 -16.01 -9.63
C ASP A 19 2.42 -15.25 -8.43
N HIS A 20 2.82 -15.65 -7.22
CA HIS A 20 2.44 -15.05 -5.94
C HIS A 20 3.67 -14.97 -5.03
N PRO A 21 4.43 -13.86 -5.07
CA PRO A 21 5.60 -13.72 -4.22
C PRO A 21 5.19 -13.73 -2.73
N ASP A 22 5.97 -14.43 -1.91
CA ASP A 22 5.88 -14.27 -0.46
C ASP A 22 6.39 -12.87 -0.09
N VAL A 23 5.53 -12.11 0.58
CA VAL A 23 5.80 -10.75 1.03
C VAL A 23 5.88 -10.64 2.55
N SER A 24 5.88 -11.77 3.26
CA SER A 24 6.02 -11.78 4.71
C SER A 24 7.33 -11.10 5.13
N ALA A 25 7.25 -10.25 6.15
CA ALA A 25 8.35 -9.40 6.60
C ALA A 25 8.56 -9.55 8.11
N THR A 26 8.58 -10.80 8.58
CA THR A 26 8.75 -11.11 10.01
C THR A 26 10.08 -10.55 10.52
N GLY A 27 10.02 -9.77 11.60
CA GLY A 27 11.19 -9.12 12.19
C GLY A 27 11.54 -7.76 11.60
N ALA A 28 10.81 -7.28 10.58
CA ALA A 28 10.94 -5.92 10.10
C ALA A 28 10.44 -4.91 11.15
N ALA A 29 10.96 -3.68 11.08
CA ALA A 29 10.32 -2.54 11.73
C ALA A 29 8.89 -2.33 11.16
N PRO A 30 7.99 -1.63 11.88
CA PRO A 30 6.64 -1.39 11.39
C PRO A 30 6.63 -0.77 9.98
N ILE A 31 5.81 -1.30 9.07
CA ILE A 31 5.73 -0.85 7.68
C ILE A 31 4.42 -0.09 7.49
N LEU A 32 4.50 1.17 7.10
CA LEU A 32 3.33 1.97 6.76
C LEU A 32 2.75 1.55 5.41
N VAL A 33 1.45 1.20 5.39
CA VAL A 33 0.70 0.92 4.16
C VAL A 33 -0.43 1.93 4.06
N VAL A 34 -0.31 2.86 3.11
CA VAL A 34 -1.31 3.91 2.88
C VAL A 34 -2.26 3.48 1.78
N GLY A 35 -3.56 3.46 2.07
CA GLY A 35 -4.61 3.09 1.11
C GLY A 35 -5.66 4.19 0.97
N ASN A 36 -6.00 4.54 -0.27
CA ASN A 36 -7.06 5.52 -0.54
C ASN A 36 -8.39 4.79 -0.71
N THR A 37 -9.46 5.29 -0.09
CA THR A 37 -10.80 4.71 -0.26
C THR A 37 -11.32 4.74 -1.69
N GLY A 38 -10.79 5.65 -2.51
CA GLY A 38 -11.17 5.91 -3.89
C GLY A 38 -10.06 5.69 -4.92
N ASP A 39 -9.12 4.78 -4.64
CA ASP A 39 -8.05 4.43 -5.59
C ASP A 39 -8.58 3.57 -6.75
N PRO A 40 -8.46 4.02 -8.02
CA PRO A 40 -8.91 3.26 -9.18
C PRO A 40 -7.92 2.19 -9.66
N ALA A 41 -6.65 2.26 -9.26
CA ALA A 41 -5.57 1.40 -9.75
C ALA A 41 -5.16 0.34 -8.71
N THR A 42 -5.11 0.71 -7.44
CA THR A 42 -4.84 -0.18 -6.30
C THR A 42 -5.97 -0.08 -5.28
N PRO A 43 -7.11 -0.79 -5.49
CA PRO A 43 -8.30 -0.65 -4.66
C PRO A 43 -8.00 -0.79 -3.17
N TYR A 44 -8.71 -0.01 -2.33
CA TYR A 44 -8.47 0.14 -0.90
C TYR A 44 -8.29 -1.19 -0.14
N GLN A 45 -9.08 -2.22 -0.48
CA GLN A 45 -8.99 -3.54 0.16
C GLN A 45 -7.62 -4.22 -0.04
N GLY A 46 -6.89 -3.86 -1.10
CA GLY A 46 -5.51 -4.29 -1.33
C GLY A 46 -4.55 -3.81 -0.26
N ALA A 47 -4.76 -2.61 0.30
CA ALA A 47 -3.94 -2.08 1.39
C ALA A 47 -4.07 -2.96 2.64
N LYS A 48 -5.30 -3.31 3.04
CA LYS A 48 -5.55 -4.22 4.16
C LYS A 48 -4.96 -5.61 3.93
N LYS A 49 -5.11 -6.16 2.72
CA LYS A 49 -4.52 -7.46 2.36
C LYS A 49 -2.99 -7.44 2.45
N MET A 50 -2.36 -6.34 2.04
CA MET A 50 -0.90 -6.18 2.15
C MET A 50 -0.46 -6.11 3.62
N VAL A 51 -1.18 -5.35 4.46
CA VAL A 51 -0.93 -5.31 5.92
C VAL A 51 -0.98 -6.71 6.53
N ASP A 52 -1.98 -7.52 6.14
CA ASP A 52 -2.09 -8.90 6.63
C ASP A 52 -0.98 -9.80 6.10
N ALA A 53 -0.60 -9.65 4.82
CA ALA A 53 0.42 -10.46 4.16
C ALA A 53 1.84 -10.17 4.67
N LEU A 54 2.13 -8.93 5.08
CA LEU A 54 3.41 -8.56 5.71
C LEU A 54 3.64 -9.30 7.04
N GLY A 55 2.58 -9.78 7.69
CA GLY A 55 2.64 -10.53 8.93
C GLY A 55 2.09 -9.73 10.13
N LYS A 56 1.67 -10.49 11.15
CA LYS A 56 1.03 -9.93 12.35
C LYS A 56 1.96 -8.94 13.06
N GLY A 57 1.49 -7.70 13.21
CA GLY A 57 2.24 -6.64 13.90
C GLY A 57 3.29 -5.94 13.05
N VAL A 58 3.43 -6.28 11.76
CA VAL A 58 4.37 -5.62 10.85
C VAL A 58 3.69 -4.47 10.11
N GLY A 59 2.59 -4.73 9.44
CA GLY A 59 1.87 -3.71 8.67
C GLY A 59 1.08 -2.75 9.56
N VAL A 60 1.17 -1.45 9.27
CA VAL A 60 0.38 -0.38 9.89
C VAL A 60 -0.42 0.32 8.81
N GLU A 61 -1.74 0.13 8.86
CA GLU A 61 -2.65 0.73 7.88
C GLU A 61 -2.91 2.21 8.19
N VAL A 62 -2.77 3.05 7.17
CA VAL A 62 -3.25 4.43 7.15
C VAL A 62 -4.28 4.57 6.02
N THR A 63 -5.50 4.97 6.37
CA THR A 63 -6.57 5.20 5.40
C THR A 63 -6.59 6.65 4.98
N TYR A 64 -6.51 6.92 3.69
CA TYR A 64 -6.88 8.22 3.13
C TYR A 64 -8.30 8.16 2.55
N LYS A 65 -9.23 8.88 3.17
CA LYS A 65 -10.60 9.07 2.66
C LYS A 65 -10.61 10.09 1.53
N GLY A 66 -10.10 9.67 0.38
CA GLY A 66 -9.98 10.50 -0.80
C GLY A 66 -10.02 9.69 -2.09
N GLN A 67 -9.99 10.41 -3.20
CA GLN A 67 -9.96 9.88 -4.56
C GLN A 67 -8.55 10.00 -5.15
N GLY A 68 -8.23 9.14 -6.12
CA GLY A 68 -6.96 9.17 -6.85
C GLY A 68 -6.02 8.04 -6.47
N HIS A 69 -4.91 7.92 -7.21
CA HIS A 69 -3.92 6.86 -7.04
C HIS A 69 -2.65 7.42 -6.37
N GLY A 70 -2.29 6.87 -5.22
CA GLY A 70 -1.28 7.43 -4.32
C GLY A 70 -1.83 8.51 -3.38
N ALA A 71 -1.20 8.69 -2.23
CA ALA A 71 -1.75 9.51 -1.13
C ALA A 71 -0.83 10.64 -0.68
N TYR A 72 0.48 10.44 -0.72
CA TYR A 72 1.47 11.35 -0.13
C TYR A 72 1.38 12.74 -0.76
N ASP A 73 1.47 12.82 -2.09
CA ASP A 73 1.40 14.09 -2.83
C ASP A 73 -0.03 14.62 -3.03
N SER A 74 -1.03 14.09 -2.32
CA SER A 74 -2.44 14.55 -2.44
C SER A 74 -2.67 15.97 -1.90
N GLY A 75 -1.70 16.55 -1.19
CA GLY A 75 -1.84 17.79 -0.44
C GLY A 75 -2.57 17.63 0.91
N ASN A 76 -3.00 16.41 1.26
CA ASN A 76 -3.62 16.14 2.55
C ASN A 76 -2.58 16.19 3.68
N LYS A 77 -2.72 17.18 4.59
CA LYS A 77 -1.78 17.39 5.70
C LYS A 77 -1.72 16.20 6.68
N CYS A 78 -2.83 15.49 6.90
CA CYS A 78 -2.83 14.31 7.77
C CYS A 78 -1.97 13.20 7.17
N VAL A 79 -2.10 12.92 5.86
CA VAL A 79 -1.27 11.92 5.18
C VAL A 79 0.20 12.33 5.20
N HIS A 80 0.51 13.58 4.85
CA HIS A 80 1.87 14.10 4.92
C HIS A 80 2.48 13.96 6.32
N ASN A 81 1.77 14.34 7.36
CA ASN A 81 2.28 14.26 8.73
C ASN A 81 2.49 12.80 9.18
N ALA A 82 1.59 11.89 8.83
CA ALA A 82 1.75 10.47 9.15
C ALA A 82 2.97 9.86 8.45
N VAL A 83 3.16 10.16 7.15
CA VAL A 83 4.29 9.64 6.38
C VAL A 83 5.60 10.30 6.81
N ASN A 84 5.63 11.62 7.00
CA ASN A 84 6.83 12.33 7.44
C ASN A 84 7.25 11.94 8.85
N GLY A 85 6.31 11.85 9.80
CA GLY A 85 6.61 11.39 11.15
C GLY A 85 7.21 9.98 11.15
N TYR A 86 6.71 9.09 10.28
CA TYR A 86 7.27 7.76 10.11
C TYR A 86 8.68 7.77 9.49
N LEU A 87 8.87 8.47 8.37
CA LEU A 87 10.12 8.45 7.61
C LEU A 87 11.25 9.27 8.25
N LEU A 88 10.93 10.41 8.86
CA LEU A 88 11.90 11.37 9.39
C LEU A 88 12.18 11.13 10.87
N ASP A 89 11.13 10.79 11.64
CA ASP A 89 11.21 10.73 13.10
C ASP A 89 11.05 9.31 13.66
N GLY A 90 10.74 8.32 12.82
CA GLY A 90 10.43 6.95 13.25
C GLY A 90 9.11 6.82 14.02
N THR A 91 8.26 7.84 13.98
CA THR A 91 6.98 7.87 14.68
C THR A 91 5.94 7.09 13.89
N VAL A 92 5.47 5.99 14.46
CA VAL A 92 4.43 5.16 13.86
C VAL A 92 3.05 5.70 14.27
N PRO A 93 2.17 6.08 13.32
CA PRO A 93 0.82 6.50 13.63
C PRO A 93 0.01 5.35 14.26
N PRO A 94 -1.04 5.65 15.05
CA PRO A 94 -1.94 4.62 15.55
C PRO A 94 -2.49 3.75 14.42
N ALA A 95 -2.57 2.44 14.66
CA ALA A 95 -3.16 1.52 13.69
C ALA A 95 -4.61 1.93 13.37
N GLY A 96 -4.97 1.96 12.09
CA GLY A 96 -6.29 2.40 11.65
C GLY A 96 -6.46 3.93 11.64
N THR A 97 -5.36 4.69 11.59
CA THR A 97 -5.40 6.13 11.36
C THR A 97 -6.16 6.44 10.07
N VAL A 98 -7.10 7.38 10.14
CA VAL A 98 -7.91 7.82 9.00
C VAL A 98 -7.69 9.31 8.76
N CYS A 99 -7.21 9.65 7.56
CA CYS A 99 -7.07 11.02 7.07
C CYS A 99 -8.25 11.36 6.14
N THR A 100 -8.80 12.58 6.26
CA THR A 100 -9.90 13.12 5.44
C THR A 100 -9.48 14.40 4.77
#